data_AF-A0A6F9DII6-F1
#
_entry.id   AF-A0A6F9DII6-F1
#
_cell.length_a   1.000
_cell.length_b   1.000
_cell.length_c   1.000
_cell.angle_alpha   90.00
_cell.angle_beta   90.00
_cell.angle_gamma   90.00
#
_symmetry.space_group_name_H-M   'P 1'
#
loop_
_entity.id
_entity.type
_entity.pdbx_description
1 polymer ?
#
loop_
_entity_poly.entity_id
_entity_poly.type
_entity_poly.pdbx_seq_one_letter_code
_entity_poly.pdbx_strand_id
1 'polypeptide(L)'
;MNTITIFASATLLVACYVSLAESACYLSNTCFDVETNKTYKAGENWVTPQCTRCDCTEQKQNVKLCLELLPRIKSVKKSKITAQFETDSENDNGLFHETFISQEAAVNFKCPPVSFDFYADTMPSFRFVNYVTMATTMGCCTVGRPVSIPSFCQAVLNRQTCQYKVYMKNTKIPCQGPMSFVGK
;
A
#
# COMPACT_ATOMS: atom_id res chain seq x y z
N MET A 1 -11.78 2.67 69.45
CA MET A 1 -11.49 1.36 68.83
C MET A 1 -12.72 0.93 68.05
N ASN A 2 -12.65 0.94 66.72
CA ASN A 2 -13.28 -0.03 65.83
C ASN A 2 -12.86 0.30 64.39
N THR A 3 -12.20 -0.69 63.80
CA THR A 3 -11.44 -0.68 62.55
C THR A 3 -12.38 -0.77 61.36
N ILE A 4 -12.32 0.22 60.48
CA ILE A 4 -13.03 0.26 59.21
C ILE A 4 -12.39 -0.75 58.25
N THR A 5 -13.13 -1.80 57.92
CA THR A 5 -12.75 -2.87 57.00
C THR A 5 -13.03 -2.42 55.56
N ILE A 6 -12.02 -1.88 54.87
CA ILE A 6 -12.04 -1.60 53.42
C ILE A 6 -11.06 -2.57 52.77
N PHE A 7 -11.50 -3.77 52.41
CA PHE A 7 -10.74 -4.67 51.52
C PHE A 7 -11.71 -5.65 50.85
N ALA A 8 -12.35 -5.21 49.75
CA ALA A 8 -13.09 -6.10 48.86
C ALA A 8 -13.19 -5.51 47.45
N SER A 9 -12.06 -5.12 46.85
CA SER A 9 -11.99 -4.86 45.41
C SER A 9 -10.56 -5.10 44.90
N ALA A 10 -9.99 -6.24 45.29
CA ALA A 10 -8.78 -6.75 44.68
C ALA A 10 -9.16 -7.35 43.32
N THR A 11 -8.96 -6.55 42.27
CA THR A 11 -8.33 -7.00 41.03
C THR A 11 -8.78 -8.36 40.49
N LEU A 12 -10.02 -8.43 40.00
CA LEU A 12 -10.45 -9.45 39.03
C LEU A 12 -10.60 -8.85 37.63
N LEU A 13 -9.73 -7.90 37.28
CA LEU A 13 -9.41 -7.57 35.89
C LEU A 13 -8.26 -8.48 35.46
N VAL A 14 -8.53 -9.79 35.46
CA VAL A 14 -7.83 -10.72 34.57
C VAL A 14 -8.32 -10.35 33.19
N ALA A 15 -7.74 -9.27 32.65
CA ALA A 15 -7.92 -8.84 31.29
C ALA A 15 -7.75 -10.09 30.44
N CYS A 16 -8.79 -10.41 29.69
CA CYS A 16 -8.73 -11.30 28.55
C CYS A 16 -7.64 -10.76 27.61
N TYR A 17 -6.38 -11.13 27.89
CA TYR A 17 -5.35 -11.26 26.88
C TYR A 17 -5.77 -12.45 26.02
N VAL A 18 -6.85 -12.26 25.26
CA VAL A 18 -7.06 -13.07 24.07
C VAL A 18 -5.87 -12.72 23.21
N SER A 19 -4.89 -13.62 23.20
CA SER A 19 -3.77 -13.61 22.28
C SER A 19 -4.33 -13.85 20.89
N LEU A 20 -5.08 -12.88 20.36
CA LEU A 20 -5.49 -12.83 18.98
C LEU A 20 -4.19 -12.83 18.19
N ALA A 21 -3.95 -13.96 17.55
CA ALA A 21 -2.85 -14.15 16.65
C ALA A 21 -3.15 -13.41 15.35
N GLU A 22 -3.18 -12.08 15.43
CA GLU A 22 -3.34 -11.20 14.30
C GLU A 22 -2.03 -11.19 13.53
N SER A 23 -2.04 -11.79 12.35
CA SER A 23 -1.11 -11.39 11.32
C SER A 23 -1.50 -9.97 10.92
N ALA A 24 -0.73 -8.99 11.38
CA ALA A 24 -1.00 -7.59 11.11
C ALA A 24 -0.09 -7.13 9.98
N CYS A 25 -0.70 -6.61 8.92
CA CYS A 25 0.00 -5.86 7.89
C CYS A 25 -0.34 -4.37 8.06
N TYR A 26 0.64 -3.51 7.86
CA TYR A 26 0.43 -2.07 7.79
C TYR A 26 1.14 -1.51 6.56
N LEU A 27 0.60 -0.40 6.07
CA LEU A 27 1.11 0.35 4.92
C LEU A 27 1.59 1.71 5.40
N SER A 28 2.65 2.23 4.77
CA SER A 28 3.15 3.58 5.00
C SER A 28 3.54 4.23 3.68
N ASN A 29 3.35 5.55 3.60
CA ASN A 29 3.69 6.39 2.45
C ASN A 29 5.18 6.78 2.40
N THR A 30 6.00 6.19 3.26
CA THR A 30 7.46 6.36 3.28
C THR A 30 8.10 5.02 3.64
N CYS A 31 9.28 4.73 3.10
CA CYS A 31 10.07 3.56 3.46
C CYS A 31 11.06 3.87 4.59
N PHE A 32 10.58 4.50 5.67
CA PHE A 32 11.39 4.83 6.84
C PHE A 32 11.09 3.87 7.99
N ASP A 33 12.09 3.13 8.41
CA ASP A 33 12.03 2.25 9.58
C ASP A 33 12.42 3.04 10.83
N VAL A 34 11.42 3.29 11.68
CA VAL A 34 11.56 4.05 12.92
C VAL A 34 12.52 3.38 13.91
N GLU A 35 12.64 2.05 13.85
CA GLU A 35 13.38 1.30 14.86
C GLU A 35 14.87 1.24 14.57
N THR A 36 15.21 1.09 13.29
CA THR A 36 16.60 1.14 12.83
C THR A 36 17.03 2.56 12.45
N ASN A 37 16.09 3.52 12.47
CA ASN A 37 16.28 4.89 12.01
C ASN A 37 16.87 4.95 10.59
N LYS A 38 16.38 4.09 9.71
CA LYS A 38 16.92 3.90 8.35
C LYS A 38 15.83 4.10 7.31
N THR A 39 16.16 4.86 6.27
CA THR A 39 15.33 4.97 5.06
C THR A 39 15.80 3.97 4.02
N TYR A 40 14.88 3.14 3.54
CA TYR A 40 15.11 2.14 2.52
C TYR A 40 14.73 2.68 1.13
N LYS A 41 15.39 2.15 0.10
CA LYS A 41 15.14 2.47 -1.31
C LYS A 41 14.08 1.55 -1.89
N ALA A 42 13.43 1.98 -2.97
CA ALA A 42 12.51 1.15 -3.72
C ALA A 42 13.19 -0.17 -4.17
N GLY A 43 12.48 -1.28 -4.01
CA GLY A 43 12.97 -2.63 -4.29
C GLY A 43 13.71 -3.29 -3.13
N GLU A 44 14.00 -2.56 -2.04
CA GLU A 44 14.61 -3.16 -0.84
C GLU A 44 13.56 -3.84 0.03
N ASN A 45 13.96 -4.95 0.65
CA ASN A 45 13.20 -5.65 1.67
C ASN A 45 14.04 -5.85 2.93
N TRP A 46 13.38 -5.91 4.08
CA TRP A 46 14.04 -6.10 5.36
C TRP A 46 13.13 -6.78 6.38
N VAL A 47 13.72 -7.18 7.50
CA VAL A 47 13.01 -7.76 8.63
C VAL A 47 13.31 -6.93 9.87
N THR A 48 12.26 -6.47 10.55
CA THR A 48 12.38 -5.67 11.77
C THR A 48 12.71 -6.56 12.98
N PRO A 49 13.22 -5.99 14.08
CA PRO A 49 13.39 -6.67 15.36
C PRO A 49 12.15 -7.39 15.92
N GLN A 50 10.93 -6.97 15.55
CA GLN A 50 9.64 -7.57 15.94
C GLN A 50 9.21 -8.68 14.98
N CYS A 51 10.09 -9.07 14.04
CA CYS A 51 9.80 -10.07 13.03
C CYS A 51 8.63 -9.68 12.11
N THR A 52 8.61 -8.42 11.68
CA THR A 52 7.81 -8.02 10.53
C THR A 52 8.69 -7.97 9.29
N ARG A 53 8.25 -8.61 8.22
CA ARG A 53 8.88 -8.48 6.91
C ARG A 53 8.29 -7.26 6.22
N CYS A 54 9.17 -6.39 5.75
CA CYS A 54 8.82 -5.15 5.10
C CYS A 54 9.38 -5.15 3.68
N ASP A 55 8.60 -4.60 2.75
CA ASP A 55 8.98 -4.40 1.36
C ASP A 55 8.74 -2.93 1.00
N CYS A 56 9.77 -2.26 0.46
CA CYS A 56 9.65 -0.91 -0.07
C CYS A 56 9.41 -0.97 -1.58
N THR A 57 8.32 -0.38 -2.03
CA THR A 57 7.92 -0.36 -3.44
C THR A 57 7.73 1.07 -3.93
N GLU A 58 8.03 1.29 -5.20
CA GLU A 58 7.71 2.56 -5.86
C GLU A 58 6.33 2.45 -6.48
N GLN A 59 5.47 3.43 -6.20
CA GLN A 59 4.12 3.48 -6.73
C GLN A 59 3.87 4.80 -7.41
N LYS A 60 3.13 4.74 -8.53
CA LYS A 60 2.60 5.92 -9.17
C LYS A 60 1.51 6.53 -8.28
N GLN A 61 1.68 7.78 -7.89
CA GLN A 61 0.65 8.55 -7.23
C GLN A 61 0.05 9.56 -8.19
N ASN A 62 -1.28 9.57 -8.24
CA ASN A 62 -2.03 10.58 -8.96
C ASN A 62 -1.87 11.92 -8.25
N VAL A 63 -1.34 12.93 -8.96
CA VAL A 63 -1.26 14.29 -8.44
C VAL A 63 -2.51 15.05 -8.84
N LYS A 64 -2.83 15.09 -10.14
CA LYS A 64 -3.98 15.82 -10.64
C LYS A 64 -4.37 15.40 -12.06
N LEU A 65 -5.66 15.38 -12.34
CA LEU A 65 -6.18 15.30 -13.71
C LEU A 65 -6.43 16.72 -14.25
N CYS A 66 -5.85 17.03 -15.41
CA CYS A 66 -5.99 18.33 -16.07
C CYS A 66 -6.52 18.19 -17.49
N LEU A 67 -7.13 19.26 -18.01
CA LEU A 67 -7.56 19.36 -19.40
C LEU A 67 -6.52 20.14 -20.19
N GLU A 68 -6.06 19.60 -21.31
CA GLU A 68 -5.11 20.27 -22.21
C GLU A 68 -5.67 20.40 -23.62
N LEU A 69 -5.28 21.49 -24.28
CA LEU A 69 -5.50 21.69 -25.71
C LEU A 69 -4.58 20.76 -26.50
N LEU A 70 -5.14 20.01 -27.45
CA LEU A 70 -4.33 19.25 -28.39
C LEU A 70 -3.66 20.23 -29.37
N PRO A 71 -2.34 20.10 -29.63
CA PRO A 71 -1.69 20.89 -30.67
C PRO A 71 -2.42 20.61 -31.98
N ARG A 72 -2.84 21.67 -32.68
CA ARG A 72 -3.48 21.54 -34.00
C ARG A 72 -2.53 20.76 -34.91
N ILE A 73 -2.85 19.51 -35.17
CA ILE A 73 -2.23 18.78 -36.28
C ILE A 73 -2.75 19.51 -37.53
N LYS A 74 -1.95 20.43 -38.07
CA LYS A 74 -2.19 20.95 -39.42
C LYS A 74 -2.07 19.75 -40.34
N SER A 75 -3.16 19.11 -40.71
CA SER A 75 -3.11 18.12 -41.79
C SER A 75 -4.31 18.22 -42.71
N VAL A 76 -3.95 18.69 -43.91
CA VAL A 76 -4.27 18.11 -45.21
C VAL A 76 -5.76 18.02 -45.58
N LYS A 77 -6.12 18.92 -46.50
CA LYS A 77 -7.18 18.86 -47.53
C LYS A 77 -8.50 18.15 -47.18
N LYS A 78 -9.53 19.00 -47.08
CA LYS A 78 -10.93 18.83 -47.51
C LYS A 78 -11.36 17.40 -47.85
N SER A 79 -12.22 16.83 -47.01
CA SER A 79 -13.55 16.36 -47.44
C SER A 79 -14.42 16.04 -46.22
N LYS A 80 -15.70 16.39 -46.34
CA LYS A 80 -16.83 16.18 -45.41
C LYS A 80 -16.63 15.04 -44.40
N ILE A 81 -16.72 15.38 -43.12
CA ILE A 81 -16.97 14.39 -42.06
C ILE A 81 -18.23 14.85 -41.32
N THR A 82 -19.28 14.04 -41.48
CA THR A 82 -20.47 14.03 -40.64
C THR A 82 -20.01 13.73 -39.22
N ALA A 83 -20.26 14.63 -38.27
CA ALA A 83 -19.91 14.40 -36.87
C ALA A 83 -20.87 13.34 -36.27
N GLN A 84 -20.57 12.07 -36.51
CA GLN A 84 -20.90 11.01 -35.57
C GLN A 84 -19.87 11.09 -34.45
N PHE A 85 -20.33 11.28 -33.21
CA PHE A 85 -19.52 11.01 -32.04
C PHE A 85 -19.34 9.48 -31.97
N GLU A 86 -18.41 8.95 -32.76
CA GLU A 86 -17.89 7.60 -32.58
C GLU A 86 -17.11 7.57 -31.27
N THR A 87 -17.76 7.08 -30.22
CA THR A 87 -17.05 6.43 -29.12
C THR A 87 -16.47 5.13 -29.67
N ASP A 88 -15.38 5.24 -30.42
CA ASP A 88 -14.58 4.09 -30.83
C ASP A 88 -13.80 3.58 -29.63
N SER A 89 -14.47 2.67 -28.93
CA SER A 89 -13.91 1.68 -28.05
C SER A 89 -13.04 0.71 -28.87
N GLU A 90 -11.73 0.96 -28.98
CA GLU A 90 -10.77 -0.10 -29.33
C GLU A 90 -9.30 0.22 -28.96
N ASN A 91 -9.00 0.34 -27.67
CA ASN A 91 -7.87 -0.32 -26.98
C ASN A 91 -7.77 0.20 -25.54
N ASP A 92 -7.99 -0.71 -24.61
CA ASP A 92 -8.25 -0.50 -23.19
C ASP A 92 -7.00 -0.10 -22.35
N ASN A 93 -6.13 0.76 -22.87
CA ASN A 93 -4.93 1.27 -22.15
C ASN A 93 -4.58 2.75 -22.44
N GLY A 94 -5.37 3.47 -23.25
CA GLY A 94 -4.96 4.76 -23.85
C GLY A 94 -5.79 6.00 -23.49
N LEU A 95 -6.78 5.91 -22.59
CA LEU A 95 -7.75 7.00 -22.40
C LEU A 95 -7.18 8.24 -21.69
N PHE A 96 -6.07 8.09 -20.96
CA PHE A 96 -5.44 9.18 -20.23
C PHE A 96 -3.96 9.27 -20.59
N HIS A 97 -3.52 10.45 -21.03
CA HIS A 97 -2.10 10.71 -21.21
C HIS A 97 -1.46 10.92 -19.84
N GLU A 98 -0.53 10.07 -19.43
CA GLU A 98 0.21 10.26 -18.18
C GLU A 98 1.40 11.21 -18.40
N THR A 99 1.57 12.17 -17.50
CA THR A 99 2.75 13.05 -17.47
C THR A 99 3.40 12.97 -16.10
N PHE A 100 4.69 12.62 -16.08
CA PHE A 100 5.45 12.52 -14.85
C PHE A 100 5.95 13.88 -14.41
N ILE A 101 5.74 14.20 -13.13
CA ILE A 101 6.29 15.39 -12.48
C ILE A 101 7.10 14.99 -11.26
N SER A 102 8.13 15.78 -10.97
CA SER A 102 8.95 15.58 -9.76
C SER A 102 8.09 15.75 -8.50
N GLN A 103 8.51 15.08 -7.42
CA GLN A 103 7.80 15.14 -6.15
C GLN A 103 7.74 16.57 -5.59
N GLU A 104 8.79 17.37 -5.81
CA GLU A 104 8.84 18.80 -5.45
C GLU A 104 7.82 19.62 -6.24
N ALA A 105 7.67 19.34 -7.54
CA ALA A 105 6.69 20.02 -8.38
C ALA A 105 5.25 19.63 -8.02
N ALA A 106 5.03 18.42 -7.51
CA ALA A 106 3.70 17.91 -7.14
C ALA A 106 3.03 18.71 -6.01
N VAL A 107 3.82 19.22 -5.04
CA VAL A 107 3.29 19.93 -3.84
C VAL A 107 2.47 21.17 -4.21
N ASN A 108 2.91 21.90 -5.23
CA ASN A 108 2.28 23.16 -5.67
C ASN A 108 1.79 23.09 -7.11
N PHE A 109 1.55 21.88 -7.62
CA PHE A 109 1.20 21.67 -9.02
C PHE A 109 -0.14 22.34 -9.37
N LYS A 110 -0.15 23.12 -10.44
CA LYS A 110 -1.35 23.73 -11.02
C LYS A 110 -1.49 23.28 -12.47
N CYS A 111 -2.72 22.98 -12.88
CA CYS A 111 -3.00 22.67 -14.27
C CYS A 111 -2.60 23.86 -15.15
N PRO A 112 -2.02 23.61 -16.34
CA PRO A 112 -1.79 24.65 -17.33
C PRO A 112 -3.10 25.40 -17.62
N PRO A 113 -3.05 26.74 -17.77
CA PRO A 113 -4.24 27.50 -18.15
C PRO A 113 -4.66 27.09 -19.56
N VAL A 114 -5.97 26.90 -19.73
CA VAL A 114 -6.56 26.61 -21.03
C VAL A 114 -7.09 27.92 -21.59
N SER A 115 -6.35 28.54 -22.51
CA SER A 115 -6.78 29.78 -23.18
C SER A 115 -7.37 29.48 -24.55
N PHE A 116 -8.57 30.00 -24.82
CA PHE A 116 -9.23 29.90 -26.11
C PHE A 116 -9.25 31.25 -26.80
N ASP A 117 -8.69 31.29 -28.01
CA ASP A 117 -8.98 32.39 -28.92
C ASP A 117 -10.34 32.10 -29.58
N PHE A 118 -11.37 32.82 -29.14
CA PHE A 118 -12.75 32.72 -29.63
C PHE A 118 -12.93 33.07 -31.11
N TYR A 119 -11.88 33.51 -31.80
CA TYR A 119 -11.91 33.93 -33.21
C TYR A 119 -11.68 32.81 -34.22
N ALA A 120 -11.64 31.55 -33.79
CA ALA A 120 -11.49 30.41 -34.69
C ALA A 120 -12.84 29.71 -34.95
N ASP A 121 -13.24 29.61 -36.21
CA ASP A 121 -14.43 28.88 -36.70
C ASP A 121 -14.41 27.36 -36.43
N THR A 122 -13.46 26.87 -35.63
CA THR A 122 -13.25 25.45 -35.34
C THR A 122 -13.17 25.23 -33.85
N MET A 123 -14.02 24.33 -33.35
CA MET A 123 -14.00 23.90 -31.96
C MET A 123 -12.63 23.30 -31.61
N PRO A 124 -11.97 23.75 -30.52
CA PRO A 124 -10.69 23.20 -30.12
C PRO A 124 -10.84 21.75 -29.64
N SER A 125 -9.86 20.92 -29.96
CA SER A 125 -9.78 19.55 -29.46
C SER A 125 -9.05 19.51 -28.12
N PHE A 126 -9.55 18.68 -27.21
CA PHE A 126 -9.03 18.52 -25.86
C PHE A 126 -8.57 17.11 -25.58
N ARG A 127 -7.70 16.98 -24.60
CA ARG A 127 -7.38 15.71 -23.95
C ARG A 127 -7.31 15.85 -22.44
N PHE A 128 -7.61 14.77 -21.74
CA PHE A 128 -7.32 14.67 -20.32
C PHE A 128 -5.88 14.17 -20.12
N VAL A 129 -5.12 14.89 -19.31
CA VAL A 129 -3.75 14.54 -18.92
C VAL A 129 -3.71 14.27 -17.43
N ASN A 130 -3.29 13.06 -17.09
CA ASN A 130 -3.11 12.62 -15.73
C ASN A 130 -1.67 12.89 -15.28
N TYR A 131 -1.50 13.87 -14.39
CA TYR A 131 -0.20 14.19 -13.81
C TYR A 131 0.07 13.25 -12.66
N VAL A 132 1.16 12.48 -12.77
CA VAL A 132 1.56 11.46 -11.80
C VAL A 132 2.96 11.76 -11.27
N THR A 133 3.21 11.34 -10.03
CA THR A 133 4.54 11.36 -9.43
C THR A 133 4.89 9.98 -8.90
N MET A 134 6.18 9.69 -8.76
CA MET A 134 6.62 8.47 -8.11
C MET A 134 6.77 8.72 -6.61
N ALA A 135 6.16 7.85 -5.81
CA ALA A 135 6.33 7.86 -4.36
C ALA A 135 6.73 6.48 -3.88
N THR A 136 7.59 6.45 -2.86
CA THR A 136 7.95 5.20 -2.20
C THR A 136 6.92 4.89 -1.11
N THR A 137 6.43 3.66 -1.11
CA THR A 137 5.50 3.15 -0.10
C THR A 137 6.08 1.86 0.45
N MET A 138 5.91 1.61 1.75
CA MET A 138 6.26 0.32 2.32
C MET A 138 5.02 -0.42 2.79
N GLY A 139 5.06 -1.74 2.63
CA GLY A 139 4.16 -2.66 3.29
C GLY A 139 4.94 -3.56 4.22
N CYS A 140 4.49 -3.68 5.47
CA CYS A 140 5.12 -4.50 6.49
C CYS A 140 4.11 -5.48 7.06
N CYS A 141 4.45 -6.75 7.11
CA CYS A 141 3.61 -7.82 7.63
C CYS A 141 4.36 -8.65 8.67
N THR A 142 3.69 -8.98 9.78
CA THR A 142 4.22 -9.97 10.74
C THR A 142 4.42 -11.32 10.06
N VAL A 143 5.49 -12.05 10.40
CA VAL A 143 5.71 -13.40 9.89
C VAL A 143 4.52 -14.34 10.20
N GLY A 144 4.14 -15.14 9.21
CA GLY A 144 2.98 -16.02 9.30
C GLY A 144 3.08 -16.98 10.50
N ARG A 145 1.98 -17.08 11.26
CA ARG A 145 1.92 -17.96 12.43
C ARG A 145 1.45 -19.35 11.99
N PRO A 146 2.09 -20.43 12.48
CA PRO A 146 1.58 -21.78 12.25
C PRO A 146 0.21 -21.95 12.92
N VAL A 147 -0.73 -22.50 12.17
CA VAL A 147 -2.09 -22.85 12.63
C VAL A 147 -2.30 -24.35 12.54
N SER A 148 -3.40 -24.84 13.11
CA SER A 148 -3.74 -26.27 13.16
C SER A 148 -2.66 -27.10 13.86
N ILE A 149 -1.97 -26.50 14.84
CA ILE A 149 -0.96 -27.18 15.64
C ILE A 149 -1.66 -28.21 16.54
N PRO A 150 -1.24 -29.49 16.53
CA PRO A 150 -1.80 -30.50 17.44
C PRO A 150 -1.67 -30.06 18.91
N SER A 151 -2.64 -30.44 19.75
CA SER A 151 -2.71 -30.01 21.16
C SER A 151 -1.48 -30.38 22.00
N PHE A 152 -0.75 -31.43 21.61
CA PHE A 152 0.50 -31.88 22.23
C PHE A 152 1.76 -31.12 21.75
N CYS A 153 1.60 -30.21 20.79
CA CYS A 153 2.68 -29.39 20.24
C CYS A 153 2.47 -27.90 20.56
N GLN A 154 3.55 -27.12 20.41
CA GLN A 154 3.57 -25.68 20.59
C GLN A 154 4.46 -25.02 19.55
N ALA A 155 4.06 -23.85 19.06
CA ALA A 155 4.90 -23.02 18.21
C ALA A 155 5.76 -22.07 19.04
N VAL A 156 7.03 -21.98 18.68
CA VAL A 156 8.01 -21.08 19.29
C VAL A 156 8.62 -20.22 18.20
N LEU A 157 8.54 -18.90 18.35
CA LEU A 157 9.18 -17.96 17.44
C LEU A 157 10.67 -17.86 17.78
N ASN A 158 11.54 -18.20 16.84
CA ASN A 158 12.94 -17.83 16.91
C ASN A 158 13.09 -16.37 16.47
N ARG A 159 13.38 -15.46 17.42
CA ARG A 159 13.54 -14.02 17.12
C ARG A 159 14.79 -13.68 16.31
N GLN A 160 15.82 -14.54 16.31
CA GLN A 160 17.02 -14.29 15.51
C GLN A 160 16.78 -14.57 14.02
N THR A 161 15.99 -15.58 13.72
CA THR A 161 15.69 -15.99 12.34
C THR A 161 14.30 -15.56 11.87
N CYS A 162 13.49 -14.99 12.77
CA CYS A 162 12.08 -14.65 12.57
C CYS A 162 11.26 -15.78 11.94
N GLN A 163 11.46 -17.00 12.43
CA GLN A 163 10.76 -18.19 11.96
C GLN A 163 10.13 -18.92 13.14
N TYR A 164 8.91 -19.41 12.93
CA TYR A 164 8.28 -20.32 13.86
C TYR A 164 8.81 -21.73 13.68
N LYS A 165 9.15 -22.37 14.80
CA LYS A 165 9.39 -23.80 14.87
C LYS A 165 8.36 -24.42 15.81
N VAL A 166 7.87 -25.60 15.45
CA VAL A 166 6.86 -26.30 16.24
C VAL A 166 7.49 -27.51 16.91
N TYR A 167 7.31 -27.61 18.21
CA TYR A 167 7.90 -28.64 19.05
C TYR A 167 6.83 -29.32 19.89
N MET A 168 7.06 -30.59 20.23
CA MET A 168 6.28 -31.25 21.27
C MET A 168 6.50 -30.57 22.63
N LYS A 169 5.43 -30.31 23.38
CA LYS A 169 5.47 -29.57 24.66
C LYS A 169 6.43 -30.19 25.69
N ASN A 170 6.51 -31.52 25.72
CA ASN A 170 7.23 -32.24 26.77
C ASN A 170 8.68 -32.58 26.40
N THR A 171 8.95 -32.86 25.13
CA THR A 171 10.24 -33.43 24.69
C THR A 171 11.13 -32.42 23.95
N LYS A 172 10.57 -31.26 23.56
CA LYS A 172 11.24 -30.29 22.68
C LYS A 172 11.72 -30.88 21.33
N ILE A 173 11.23 -32.05 20.95
CA ILE A 173 11.48 -32.67 19.65
C ILE A 173 10.61 -31.96 18.60
N PRO A 174 11.09 -31.74 17.36
CA PRO A 174 10.28 -31.18 16.28
C PRO A 174 8.96 -31.95 16.11
N CYS A 175 7.84 -31.23 16.07
CA CYS A 175 6.54 -31.83 15.88
C CYS A 175 6.40 -32.29 14.42
N GLN A 176 6.10 -33.56 14.19
CA GLN A 176 5.78 -34.08 12.86
C GLN A 176 4.26 -34.07 12.69
N GLY A 177 3.78 -33.35 11.67
CA GLY A 177 2.37 -33.26 11.33
C GLY A 177 2.13 -32.21 10.26
N PRO A 178 1.01 -32.29 9.52
CA PRO A 178 0.63 -31.23 8.59
C PRO A 178 0.41 -29.95 9.40
N MET A 179 1.14 -28.91 9.04
CA MET A 179 0.99 -27.59 9.61
C MET A 179 0.69 -26.65 8.46
N SER A 180 -0.34 -25.82 8.64
CA SER A 180 -0.60 -24.71 7.74
C SER A 180 -0.05 -23.44 8.37
N PHE A 181 0.35 -22.49 7.55
CA PHE A 181 0.74 -21.16 8.01
C PHE A 181 -0.34 -20.19 7.60
N VAL A 182 -0.71 -19.28 8.50
CA VAL A 182 -1.57 -18.16 8.17
C VAL A 182 -0.74 -16.89 8.30
N GLY A 183 -0.53 -16.25 7.15
CA GLY A 183 -0.42 -14.80 7.04
C GLY A 183 -1.62 -14.38 6.21
N LYS A 184 -2.51 -13.56 6.76
CA LYS A 184 -3.50 -12.86 5.94
C LYS A 184 -2.81 -11.75 5.17
#